data_AF-A0AB36J4L1-F1
#
_entry.id   AF-A0AB36J4L1-F1
#
_cell.length_a   1.000
_cell.length_b   1.000
_cell.length_c   1.000
_cell.angle_alpha   90.00
_cell.angle_beta   90.00
_cell.angle_gamma   90.00
#
_symmetry.space_group_name_H-M   'P 1'
#
loop_
_entity.id
_entity.type
_entity.pdbx_description
1 polymer ?
#
loop_
_entity_poly.entity_id
_entity_poly.type
_entity_poly.pdbx_seq_one_letter_code
_entity_poly.pdbx_strand_id
1 'polypeptide(L)'
;MEKSTGDCVQNEIRKGVNQAKQSEQGANWFFAEILIISVVAGFYFSSWWVFGGILLGSILLAVNKKARFVLLIILTVGCGAVGWIIGSWFDNLGTSVVLTIISLLISGGYHIWANQWMEDN
;
A
#
# COMPACT_ATOMS: atom_id res chain seq x y z
N MET A 1 17.66 2.28 -39.75
CA MET A 1 17.65 1.31 -38.64
C MET A 1 18.06 1.95 -37.32
N GLU A 2 19.11 2.79 -37.27
CA GLU A 2 19.58 3.47 -36.05
C GLU A 2 18.53 4.32 -35.31
N LYS A 3 17.65 5.01 -36.04
CA LYS A 3 16.55 5.81 -35.46
C LYS A 3 15.54 4.95 -34.68
N SER A 4 15.26 3.74 -35.16
CA SER A 4 14.33 2.81 -34.50
C SER A 4 14.91 2.20 -33.23
N THR A 5 16.24 2.00 -33.18
CA THR A 5 16.93 1.53 -31.98
C THR A 5 16.99 2.61 -30.90
N GLY A 6 17.19 3.87 -31.29
CA GLY A 6 17.13 5.02 -30.37
C GLY A 6 15.77 5.17 -29.71
N ASP A 7 14.68 5.06 -30.47
CA ASP A 7 13.31 5.17 -29.95
C ASP A 7 12.98 4.02 -28.96
N CYS A 8 13.49 2.82 -29.22
CA CYS A 8 13.34 1.66 -28.32
C CYS A 8 14.03 1.92 -26.97
N VAL A 9 15.30 2.36 -26.99
CA VAL A 9 16.09 2.62 -25.78
C VAL A 9 15.45 3.74 -24.95
N GLN A 10 15.01 4.83 -25.58
CA GLN A 10 14.33 5.92 -24.88
C GLN A 10 13.02 5.46 -24.20
N ASN A 11 12.26 4.58 -24.86
CA ASN A 11 11.02 4.06 -24.29
C ASN A 11 11.26 3.14 -23.10
N GLU A 12 12.28 2.28 -23.15
CA GLU A 12 12.66 1.41 -22.03
C GLU A 12 13.17 2.22 -20.83
N ILE A 13 14.00 3.25 -21.06
CA ILE A 13 14.43 4.17 -20.00
C ILE A 13 13.22 4.84 -19.35
N ARG A 14 12.27 5.36 -20.16
CA ARG A 14 11.06 6.01 -19.66
C ARG A 14 10.20 5.06 -18.83
N LYS A 15 10.05 3.79 -19.26
CA LYS A 15 9.33 2.78 -18.49
C LYS A 15 10.02 2.50 -17.16
N GLY A 16 11.34 2.32 -17.15
CA GLY A 16 12.11 2.08 -15.93
C GLY A 16 11.98 3.23 -14.92
N VAL A 17 12.10 4.48 -15.38
CA VAL A 17 11.91 5.67 -14.54
C VAL A 17 10.49 5.73 -13.96
N ASN A 18 9.48 5.46 -14.77
CA ASN A 18 8.10 5.43 -14.28
C ASN A 18 7.86 4.31 -13.25
N GLN A 19 8.44 3.14 -13.46
CA GLN A 19 8.30 2.02 -12.54
C GLN A 19 8.98 2.30 -11.19
N ALA A 20 10.17 2.89 -11.19
CA ALA A 20 10.84 3.33 -9.97
C ALA A 20 10.04 4.39 -9.20
N LYS A 21 9.44 5.33 -9.92
CA LYS A 21 8.57 6.35 -9.30
C LYS A 21 7.30 5.74 -8.71
N GLN A 22 6.69 4.77 -9.39
CA GLN A 22 5.50 4.07 -8.90
C GLN A 22 5.82 3.19 -7.68
N SER A 23 6.97 2.51 -7.67
CA SER A 23 7.41 1.70 -6.53
C SER A 23 7.66 2.56 -5.30
N GLU A 24 8.33 3.71 -5.46
CA GLU A 24 8.52 4.70 -4.38
C GLU A 24 7.19 5.24 -3.84
N GLN A 25 6.23 5.54 -4.72
CA GLN A 25 4.88 5.93 -4.30
C GLN A 25 4.16 4.83 -3.51
N GLY A 26 4.31 3.57 -3.95
CA GLY A 26 3.80 2.41 -3.21
C GLY A 26 4.40 2.30 -1.81
N ALA A 27 5.72 2.45 -1.69
CA ALA A 27 6.39 2.44 -0.39
C ALA A 27 5.91 3.57 0.53
N ASN A 28 5.75 4.79 -0.01
CA ASN A 28 5.23 5.92 0.74
C ASN A 28 3.79 5.67 1.23
N TRP A 29 2.93 5.09 0.38
CA TRP A 29 1.57 4.72 0.78
C TRP A 29 1.58 3.68 1.92
N PHE A 30 2.40 2.64 1.79
CA PHE A 30 2.57 1.60 2.81
C PHE A 30 3.01 2.16 4.16
N PHE A 31 4.02 3.03 4.19
CA PHE A 31 4.47 3.66 5.44
C PHE A 31 3.41 4.62 6.01
N ALA A 32 2.67 5.32 5.15
CA ALA A 32 1.57 6.18 5.58
C ALA A 32 0.45 5.37 6.24
N GLU A 33 0.05 4.22 5.69
CA GLU A 33 -0.95 3.34 6.29
C GLU A 33 -0.50 2.82 7.66
N ILE A 34 0.75 2.38 7.80
CA ILE A 34 1.30 1.93 9.09
C ILE A 34 1.26 3.07 10.12
N LEU A 35 1.62 4.29 9.72
CA LEU A 35 1.54 5.46 10.59
C LEU A 35 0.09 5.75 10.99
N ILE A 36 -0.85 5.77 10.04
CA ILE A 36 -2.26 6.05 10.34
C ILE A 36 -2.82 4.98 11.28
N ILE A 37 -2.59 3.70 11.01
CA ILE A 37 -3.10 2.60 11.84
C ILE A 37 -2.49 2.63 13.24
N SER A 38 -1.18 2.84 13.35
CA SER A 38 -0.50 2.92 14.65
C SER A 38 -1.01 4.11 15.47
N VAL A 39 -1.21 5.28 14.84
CA VAL A 39 -1.77 6.47 15.50
C VAL A 39 -3.20 6.22 15.96
N VAL A 40 -4.07 5.73 15.07
CA VAL A 40 -5.48 5.45 15.38
C VAL A 40 -5.59 4.43 16.51
N ALA A 41 -4.83 3.34 16.45
CA ALA A 41 -4.82 2.34 17.51
C ALA A 41 -4.23 2.88 18.82
N GLY A 42 -3.16 3.67 18.76
CA GLY A 42 -2.55 4.33 19.92
C GLY A 42 -3.53 5.22 20.67
N PHE A 43 -4.31 6.02 19.94
CA PHE A 43 -5.37 6.84 20.53
C PHE A 43 -6.53 6.00 21.06
N TYR A 44 -7.01 5.02 20.29
CA TYR A 44 -8.14 4.16 20.70
C TYR A 44 -7.86 3.41 22.01
N PHE A 45 -6.66 2.85 22.15
CA PHE A 45 -6.23 2.16 23.38
C PHE A 45 -5.59 3.10 24.41
N SER A 46 -5.48 4.40 24.12
CA SER A 46 -4.80 5.40 24.95
C SER A 46 -3.43 4.93 25.47
N SER A 47 -2.69 4.20 24.63
CA SER A 47 -1.47 3.49 25.02
C SER A 47 -0.32 3.78 24.06
N TRP A 48 0.73 4.39 24.61
CA TRP A 48 1.96 4.65 23.88
C TRP A 48 2.65 3.37 23.41
N TRP A 49 2.55 2.29 24.20
CA TRP A 49 3.09 0.98 23.84
C TRP A 49 2.36 0.35 22.65
N VAL A 50 1.06 0.61 22.49
CA VAL A 50 0.30 0.13 21.33
C VAL A 50 0.70 0.88 20.07
N PHE A 51 0.83 2.22 20.15
CA PHE A 51 1.36 3.04 19.06
C PHE A 51 2.74 2.56 18.62
N GLY A 52 3.70 2.53 19.56
CA GLY A 52 5.07 2.13 19.28
C GLY A 52 5.17 0.67 18.84
N GLY A 53 4.39 -0.22 19.44
CA GLY A 53 4.37 -1.65 19.13
C GLY A 53 3.84 -1.96 17.74
N ILE A 54 2.77 -1.29 17.29
CA ILE A 54 2.27 -1.44 15.92
C ILE A 54 3.25 -0.82 14.92
N LEU A 55 3.77 0.38 15.20
CA LEU A 55 4.70 1.05 14.30
C LEU A 55 5.99 0.22 14.12
N LEU A 56 6.69 -0.10 15.22
CA LEU A 56 7.92 -0.89 15.19
C LEU A 56 7.67 -2.32 14.76
N GLY A 57 6.57 -2.93 15.21
CA GLY A 57 6.20 -4.30 14.83
C GLY A 57 6.00 -4.42 13.33
N SER A 58 5.27 -3.49 12.71
CA SER A 58 5.07 -3.47 11.26
C SER A 58 6.37 -3.24 10.48
N ILE A 59 7.25 -2.35 10.94
CA ILE A 59 8.56 -2.12 10.32
C ILE A 59 9.44 -3.38 10.43
N LEU A 60 9.47 -4.03 11.60
CA LEU A 60 10.23 -5.27 11.79
C LEU A 60 9.70 -6.43 10.95
N LEU A 61 8.37 -6.54 10.82
CA LEU A 61 7.74 -7.53 9.94
C LEU A 61 8.06 -7.29 8.46
N ALA A 62 8.21 -6.03 8.05
CA ALA A 62 8.57 -5.68 6.67
C ALA A 62 9.98 -6.15 6.27
N VAL A 63 10.90 -6.32 7.22
CA VAL A 63 12.27 -6.81 6.95
C VAL A 63 12.28 -8.26 6.45
N ASN A 64 11.35 -9.10 6.92
CA ASN A 64 11.30 -10.50 6.53
C ASN A 64 10.35 -10.71 5.34
N LYS A 65 10.89 -11.18 4.20
CA LYS A 65 10.13 -11.39 2.95
C LYS A 65 8.80 -12.13 3.13
N LYS A 66 8.77 -13.19 3.95
CA LYS A 66 7.55 -13.98 4.19
C LYS A 66 6.52 -13.21 5.03
N ALA A 67 6.99 -12.52 6.07
CA ALA A 67 6.11 -11.77 6.97
C ALA A 67 5.55 -10.50 6.29
N ARG A 68 6.37 -9.84 5.47
CA ARG A 68 5.98 -8.71 4.63
C ARG A 68 4.78 -9.01 3.75
N PHE A 69 4.79 -10.16 3.07
CA PHE A 69 3.66 -10.55 2.21
C PHE A 69 2.35 -10.70 3.01
N VAL A 70 2.42 -11.30 4.20
CA VAL A 70 1.26 -11.41 5.10
C VAL A 70 0.79 -10.03 5.55
N LEU A 71 1.72 -9.13 5.89
CA LEU A 71 1.40 -7.78 6.34
C LEU A 71 0.72 -6.94 5.24
N LEU A 72 1.19 -7.04 3.99
CA LEU A 72 0.58 -6.38 2.83
C LEU A 72 -0.85 -6.87 2.58
N ILE A 73 -1.12 -8.16 2.76
CA ILE A 73 -2.49 -8.70 2.65
C ILE A 73 -3.38 -8.11 3.74
N ILE A 74 -2.89 -8.07 4.99
CA ILE A 74 -3.66 -7.50 6.12
C ILE A 74 -3.97 -6.03 5.88
N LEU A 75 -2.99 -5.24 5.42
CA LEU A 75 -3.20 -3.82 5.08
C LEU A 75 -4.21 -3.66 3.93
N THR A 76 -4.12 -4.50 2.89
CA THR A 76 -5.09 -4.48 1.78
C THR A 76 -6.51 -4.70 2.30
N VAL A 77 -6.70 -5.74 3.11
CA VAL A 77 -8.01 -6.05 3.71
C VAL A 77 -8.48 -4.91 4.64
N GLY A 78 -7.56 -4.29 5.39
CA GLY A 78 -7.84 -3.11 6.20
C GLY A 78 -8.39 -1.94 5.37
N CYS A 79 -7.80 -1.65 4.22
CA CYS A 79 -8.32 -0.64 3.30
C CYS A 79 -9.69 -1.00 2.71
N GLY A 80 -9.96 -2.29 2.47
CA GLY A 80 -11.29 -2.77 2.12
C GLY A 80 -12.33 -2.43 3.19
N ALA A 81 -12.01 -2.65 4.47
CA ALA A 81 -12.88 -2.28 5.58
C ALA A 81 -13.14 -0.77 5.66
N VAL A 82 -12.13 0.07 5.38
CA VAL A 82 -12.30 1.52 5.27
C VAL A 82 -13.28 1.88 4.13
N GLY A 83 -13.14 1.22 2.97
CA GLY A 83 -14.07 1.38 1.84
C GLY A 83 -15.52 1.03 2.20
N TRP A 84 -15.71 -0.03 2.98
CA TRP A 84 -17.03 -0.42 3.49
C TRP A 84 -17.61 0.62 4.44
N ILE A 85 -16.81 1.13 5.40
CA ILE A 85 -17.24 2.14 6.36
C ILE A 85 -17.65 3.44 5.65
N ILE A 86 -16.91 3.86 4.62
CA ILE A 86 -17.27 5.04 3.83
C ILE A 86 -18.55 4.79 3.04
N GLY A 87 -18.71 3.60 2.45
CA GLY A 87 -19.90 3.27 1.67
C GLY A 87 -21.16 3.11 2.50
N SER A 88 -21.05 2.74 3.78
CA SER A 88 -22.22 2.61 4.66
C SER A 88 -22.87 3.96 4.96
N TRP A 89 -22.15 5.08 4.81
CA TRP A 89 -22.70 6.43 4.97
C TRP A 89 -23.73 6.79 3.88
N PHE A 90 -23.82 6.01 2.82
CA PHE A 90 -24.78 6.20 1.73
C PHE A 90 -26.06 5.34 1.88
N ASP A 91 -26.21 4.63 3.01
CA ASP A 91 -27.36 3.75 3.32
C ASP A 91 -27.73 2.76 2.19
N ASN A 92 -26.74 2.38 1.38
CA ASN A 92 -26.91 1.49 0.23
C ASN A 92 -25.83 0.41 0.23
N LEU A 93 -26.29 -0.85 0.30
CA LEU A 93 -25.41 -2.03 0.28
C LEU A 93 -24.58 -2.10 -1.01
N GLY A 94 -25.15 -1.73 -2.16
CA GLY A 94 -24.45 -1.70 -3.43
C GLY A 94 -23.26 -0.73 -3.42
N THR A 95 -23.45 0.47 -2.85
CA THR A 95 -22.38 1.47 -2.71
C THR A 95 -21.24 0.96 -1.82
N SER A 96 -21.58 0.31 -0.70
CA SER A 96 -20.60 -0.27 0.23
C SER A 96 -19.75 -1.36 -0.42
N VAL A 97 -20.38 -2.27 -1.17
CA VAL A 97 -19.69 -3.34 -1.90
C VAL A 97 -18.76 -2.76 -2.97
N VAL A 98 -19.27 -1.83 -3.80
CA VAL A 98 -18.48 -1.24 -4.90
C VAL A 98 -17.27 -0.48 -4.35
N LEU A 99 -17.44 0.35 -3.33
CA LEU A 99 -16.33 1.09 -2.72
C LEU A 99 -15.32 0.19 -2.04
N THR A 100 -15.77 -0.92 -1.43
CA THR A 100 -14.87 -1.95 -0.88
C THR A 100 -14.02 -2.57 -1.97
N ILE A 101 -14.62 -2.98 -3.10
CA ILE A 101 -13.90 -3.59 -4.22
C ILE A 101 -12.89 -2.60 -4.83
N ILE A 102 -13.31 -1.35 -5.04
CA ILE A 102 -12.43 -0.31 -5.57
C ILE A 102 -11.26 -0.06 -4.61
N SER A 103 -11.52 0.05 -3.30
CA SER A 103 -10.49 0.23 -2.29
C SER A 103 -9.50 -0.93 -2.25
N LEU A 104 -9.97 -2.18 -2.30
CA LEU A 104 -9.13 -3.38 -2.35
C LEU A 104 -8.24 -3.40 -3.59
N LEU A 105 -8.76 -3.03 -4.76
CA LEU A 105 -7.99 -2.99 -6.01
C LEU A 105 -6.92 -1.91 -5.99
N ILE A 106 -7.25 -0.71 -5.52
CA ILE A 106 -6.30 0.41 -5.43
C ILE A 106 -5.20 0.09 -4.40
N SER A 107 -5.59 -0.30 -3.18
CA SER A 107 -4.64 -0.66 -2.11
C SER A 107 -3.77 -1.84 -2.51
N GLY A 108 -4.35 -2.88 -3.13
CA GLY A 108 -3.60 -4.03 -3.66
C GLY A 108 -2.56 -3.63 -4.71
N GLY A 109 -2.90 -2.68 -5.61
CA GLY A 109 -1.96 -2.13 -6.58
C GLY A 109 -0.78 -1.42 -5.92
N TYR A 110 -1.04 -0.55 -4.95
CA TYR A 110 0.02 0.12 -4.19
C TYR A 110 0.88 -0.85 -3.39
N HIS A 111 0.31 -1.92 -2.84
CA HIS A 111 1.06 -2.94 -2.11
C HIS A 111 1.97 -3.78 -3.01
N ILE A 112 1.60 -4.02 -4.28
CA ILE A 112 2.49 -4.67 -5.25
C ILE A 112 3.69 -3.76 -5.53
N TRP A 113 3.45 -2.46 -5.77
CA TRP A 113 4.51 -1.48 -5.96
C TRP A 113 5.40 -1.30 -4.72
N ALA A 114 4.80 -1.29 -3.53
CA ALA A 114 5.53 -1.26 -2.26
C ALA A 114 6.40 -2.51 -2.09
N ASN A 115 5.89 -3.69 -2.42
CA ASN A 115 6.68 -4.92 -2.37
C ASN A 115 7.86 -4.87 -3.33
N GLN A 116 7.67 -4.33 -4.53
CA GLN A 116 8.76 -4.14 -5.48
C GLN A 116 9.84 -3.22 -4.91
N TRP A 117 9.47 -2.06 -4.36
CA TRP A 117 10.42 -1.15 -3.73
C TRP A 117 11.21 -1.82 -2.61
N MET A 118 10.54 -2.62 -1.76
CA MET A 118 11.20 -3.37 -0.68
C MET A 118 12.02 -4.58 -1.18
N GLU A 119 11.97 -4.95 -2.46
CA GLU A 119 12.85 -5.95 -3.07
C GLU A 119 14.08 -5.30 -3.72
N ASP A 120 13.90 -4.08 -4.24
CA ASP A 120 14.93 -3.28 -4.89
C ASP A 120 15.88 -2.60 -3.88
N ASN A 121 15.52 -2.55 -2.60
CA ASN A 121 16.22 -1.89 -1.49
C ASN A 121 16.52 -2.83 -0.31
#